data_AF-A0A7K2KPE6-F1
#
_entry.id   AF-A0A7K2KPE6-F1
#
_cell.length_a   1.000
_cell.length_b   1.000
_cell.length_c   1.000
_cell.angle_alpha   90.00
_cell.angle_beta   90.00
_cell.angle_gamma   90.00
#
_symmetry.space_group_name_H-M   'P 1'
#
loop_
_entity.id
_entity.type
_entity.pdbx_description
1 polymer ?
#
loop_
_entity_poly.entity_id
_entity_poly.type
_entity_poly.pdbx_seq_one_letter_code
_entity_poly.pdbx_strand_id
1 'polypeptide(L)' 'MNVMFTTPPRPFDVTALFPQLALLARTATRLHPRPGSPTVHDSSVGGPLLWPADEPWPYCEEPHDRH' A
#
# COMPACT_ATOMS: atom_id res chain seq x y z
N MET A 1 26.70 1.80 4.75
CA MET A 1 25.97 1.24 3.59
C MET A 1 24.84 2.19 3.24
N ASN A 2 24.99 2.92 2.13
CA ASN A 2 24.06 3.98 1.74
C ASN A 2 22.79 3.34 1.16
N VAL A 3 21.77 3.11 1.99
CA VAL A 3 20.48 2.60 1.50
C VAL A 3 19.83 3.77 0.74
N MET A 4 19.86 3.70 -0.58
CA MET A 4 19.30 4.75 -1.43
C MET A 4 17.78 4.77 -1.23
N PHE A 5 17.28 5.72 -0.44
CA PHE A 5 15.85 5.96 -0.17
C PHE A 5 15.14 6.67 -1.33
N THR A 6 15.59 6.45 -2.56
CA THR A 6 14.94 7.02 -3.73
C THR A 6 14.52 5.88 -4.62
N THR A 7 13.25 5.92 -4.99
CA THR A 7 12.75 5.18 -6.13
C THR A 7 13.64 5.53 -7.32
N PRO A 8 14.33 4.56 -7.95
CA PRO A 8 15.01 4.82 -9.20
C PRO A 8 13.99 5.36 -10.22
N PRO A 9 14.40 6.24 -11.15
CA PRO A 9 13.52 6.69 -12.21
C PRO A 9 12.95 5.49 -12.95
N ARG A 10 11.71 5.62 -13.44
CA ARG A 10 11.05 4.54 -14.16
C ARG A 10 11.95 4.12 -15.34
N PRO A 11 12.32 2.84 -15.44
CA PRO A 11 13.27 2.39 -16.47
C PRO A 11 12.66 2.42 -17.88
N PHE A 12 11.33 2.52 -17.98
CA PHE A 12 10.59 2.60 -19.23
C PHE A 12 9.43 3.59 -19.11
N ASP A 13 9.09 4.19 -20.24
CA ASP A 13 7.78 4.81 -20.43
C ASP A 13 6.79 3.74 -20.89
N VAL A 14 5.95 3.26 -19.96
CA VAL A 14 4.91 2.24 -20.25
C VAL A 14 3.96 2.73 -21.34
N THR A 15 3.68 4.02 -21.40
CA THR A 15 2.69 4.57 -22.35
C THR A 15 3.25 4.69 -23.76
N ALA A 16 4.57 4.78 -23.92
CA ALA A 16 5.22 4.67 -25.23
C ALA A 16 5.14 3.23 -25.77
N LEU A 17 5.25 2.22 -24.89
CA LEU A 17 5.15 0.80 -25.26
C LEU A 17 3.70 0.35 -25.47
N PHE A 18 2.76 0.91 -24.71
CA PHE A 18 1.34 0.58 -24.73
C PHE A 18 0.49 1.86 -24.75
N PRO A 19 0.32 2.51 -25.92
CA PRO A 19 -0.36 3.82 -26.02
C PRO A 19 -1.79 3.85 -25.49
N GLN A 20 -2.49 2.71 -25.54
CA GLN A 20 -3.85 2.58 -25.04
C GLN A 20 -3.96 2.81 -23.52
N LEU A 21 -2.87 2.58 -22.76
CA LEU A 21 -2.84 2.79 -21.32
C LEU A 21 -2.74 4.27 -20.91
N ALA A 22 -2.39 5.17 -21.83
CA ALA A 22 -2.19 6.59 -21.51
C ALA A 22 -3.44 7.22 -20.87
N LEU A 23 -4.64 6.85 -21.34
CA LEU A 23 -5.92 7.36 -20.82
C LEU A 23 -6.24 6.85 -19.39
N LEU A 24 -5.62 5.75 -18.98
CA LEU A 24 -5.81 5.14 -17.66
C LEU A 24 -4.80 5.65 -16.63
N ALA A 25 -3.83 6.49 -17.02
CA ALA A 25 -2.81 7.01 -16.12
C ALA A 25 -3.44 7.81 -14.97
N ARG A 26 -3.02 7.52 -13.73
CA ARG A 26 -3.42 8.24 -12.52
C ARG A 26 -2.20 8.50 -11.64
N THR A 27 -2.23 9.60 -10.89
CA THR A 27 -1.23 9.91 -9.87
C THR A 27 -1.40 8.95 -8.70
N ALA A 28 -0.30 8.38 -8.20
CA ALA A 28 -0.29 7.49 -7.06
C ALA A 28 0.96 7.71 -6.19
N THR A 29 0.84 7.44 -4.89
CA THR A 29 1.96 7.47 -3.94
C THR A 29 2.60 6.09 -3.87
N ARG A 30 3.91 6.02 -4.11
CA ARG A 30 4.67 4.77 -3.95
C ARG A 30 5.22 4.68 -2.53
N LEU A 31 4.81 3.66 -1.79
CA LEU A 31 5.26 3.42 -0.42
C LEU A 31 6.53 2.52 -0.43
N HIS A 32 7.46 2.79 0.49
CA HIS A 32 8.66 1.97 0.75
C HIS A 32 8.66 1.49 2.20
N PRO A 33 7.72 0.60 2.57
CA PRO A 33 7.62 0.14 3.95
C PRO A 33 8.89 -0.58 4.38
N ARG A 34 9.22 -0.44 5.67
CA ARG A 34 10.38 -1.04 6.32
C ARG A 34 9.90 -1.83 7.53
N PRO A 35 10.52 -2.98 7.85
CA PRO A 35 10.27 -3.63 9.13
C PRO A 35 10.52 -2.65 10.29
N GLY A 36 9.62 -2.64 11.26
CA GLY A 36 9.67 -1.76 12.41
C GLY A 36 8.53 -2.05 13.39
N SER A 37 8.45 -1.24 14.44
CA SER A 37 7.42 -1.34 15.48
C SER A 37 6.61 -0.03 15.50
N PRO A 38 5.72 0.20 14.53
CA PRO A 38 4.92 1.42 14.46
C PRO A 38 3.95 1.50 15.63
N THR A 39 3.63 2.73 16.06
CA THR A 39 2.54 3.00 16.99
C THR A 39 1.22 3.13 16.24
N VAL A 40 0.10 3.17 16.97
CA VAL A 40 -1.24 3.35 16.38
C VAL A 40 -1.41 4.68 15.63
N HIS A 41 -0.52 5.66 15.84
CA HIS A 41 -0.58 6.97 15.18
C HIS A 41 0.30 7.04 13.92
N ASP A 42 1.13 6.03 13.68
CA ASP A 42 2.03 5.98 12.53
C ASP A 42 1.33 5.38 11.32
N SER A 43 1.62 5.88 10.11
CA SER A 43 1.21 5.20 8.89
C SER A 43 2.00 3.90 8.72
N SER A 44 1.33 2.77 8.82
CA SER A 44 1.93 1.44 8.69
C SER A 44 1.14 0.51 7.77
N VAL A 45 1.82 -0.54 7.30
CA VAL A 45 1.16 -1.70 6.68
C VAL A 45 1.18 -2.82 7.72
N GLY A 46 0.02 -3.09 8.32
CA GLY A 46 -0.10 -3.98 9.49
C GLY A 46 0.33 -3.32 10.81
N GLY A 47 0.45 -4.13 11.87
CA GLY A 47 0.76 -3.66 13.22
C GLY A 47 -0.48 -3.21 14.01
N PRO A 48 -0.30 -2.55 15.17
CA PRO A 48 -1.40 -2.00 15.96
C PRO A 48 -2.23 -1.00 15.16
N LEU A 49 -3.56 -1.10 15.24
CA LEU A 49 -4.49 -0.18 14.58
C LEU A 49 -5.13 0.77 15.58
N LEU A 50 -5.26 2.04 15.21
CA LEU A 50 -6.09 2.99 15.94
C LEU A 50 -7.55 2.70 15.60
N TRP A 51 -8.28 2.06 16.53
CA TRP A 51 -9.69 1.71 16.41
C TRP A 51 -10.49 2.31 17.57
N PRO A 52 -11.71 2.84 17.35
CA PRO A 52 -12.57 3.34 18.42
C PRO A 52 -12.89 2.25 19.46
N ALA A 53 -12.78 2.57 20.74
CA ALA A 53 -12.92 1.57 21.82
C ALA A 53 -14.35 1.06 21.98
N ASP A 54 -15.33 1.84 21.56
CA ASP A 54 -16.77 1.59 21.63
C ASP A 54 -17.34 0.92 20.36
N GLU A 55 -16.50 0.66 19.35
CA GLU A 55 -16.90 -0.02 18.12
C GLU A 55 -16.43 -1.49 18.09
N PRO A 56 -17.28 -2.44 17.68
CA PRO A 56 -16.85 -3.81 17.48
C PRO A 56 -15.82 -3.89 16.35
N TRP A 57 -14.91 -4.85 16.44
CA TRP A 57 -13.99 -5.15 15.34
C TRP A 57 -14.78 -5.57 14.09
N PRO A 58 -14.41 -5.07 12.89
CA PRO A 58 -15.05 -5.48 11.66
C PRO A 58 -14.74 -6.95 11.39
N TYR A 59 -15.77 -7.69 10.98
CA TYR A 59 -15.64 -9.06 10.51
C TYR A 59 -16.30 -9.19 9.14
N CYS A 60 -15.86 -10.19 8.37
CA CYS A 60 -16.46 -10.48 7.08
C CYS A 60 -17.73 -11.31 7.29
N GLU A 61 -18.86 -10.86 6.74
CA GLU A 61 -20.16 -11.55 6.82
C GLU A 61 -20.36 -12.62 5.74
N GLU A 62 -19.49 -12.64 4.72
CA GLU A 62 -19.58 -13.58 3.61
C GLU A 62 -19.27 -15.03 4.05
N PRO A 63 -19.84 -16.05 3.38
CA PRO A 63 -19.43 -17.43 3.58
C PRO A 63 -17.95 -17.63 3.24
N HIS A 64 -17.22 -18.30 4.14
CA HIS A 64 -15.83 -18.67 3.91
C HIS A 64 -15.76 -20.19 3.75
N ASP A 65 -15.85 -20.67 2.52
CA ASP A 65 -15.65 -22.08 2.23
C ASP A 65 -14.23 -22.48 2.63
N ARG A 66 -14.14 -23.44 3.55
CA ARG A 66 -12.88 -24.10 3.86
C ARG A 66 -12.69 -25.21 2.82
N HIS A 67 -11.86 -24.94 1.81
CA HIS A 67 -11.34 -25.99 0.93
C HIS A 67 -10.50 -27.00 1.72
#